data_AF-A0A7J8YAN1-F1
#
_entry.id   AF-A0A7J8YAN1-F1
#
_cell.length_a   1.000
_cell.length_b   1.000
_cell.length_c   1.000
_cell.angle_alpha   90.00
_cell.angle_beta   90.00
_cell.angle_gamma   90.00
#
_symmetry.space_group_name_H-M   'P 1'
#
loop_
_entity.id
_entity.type
_entity.pdbx_description
1 polymer ?
#
loop_
_entity_poly.entity_id
_entity_poly.type
_entity_poly.pdbx_seq_one_letter_code
_entity_poly.pdbx_strand_id
1 'polypeptide(L)' 'MVTTAIIAQHFEVTINDHPKMKLREIQRRCASEMHVNMTIDCCYRAKKIVKEKMAGN' A
#
# COMPACT_ATOMS: atom_id res chain seq x y z
N MET A 1 -13.65 -3.52 8.89
CA MET A 1 -12.25 -4.00 8.95
C MET A 1 -11.53 -3.46 7.72
N VAL A 2 -10.47 -2.67 7.89
CA VAL A 2 -9.71 -2.18 6.73
C VAL A 2 -8.96 -3.35 6.12
N THR A 3 -9.23 -3.62 4.84
CA THR A 3 -8.59 -4.73 4.12
C THR A 3 -7.37 -4.23 3.36
N THR A 4 -6.47 -5.15 3.02
CA THR A 4 -5.31 -4.87 2.17
C THR A 4 -5.69 -4.21 0.83
N ALA A 5 -6.85 -4.54 0.28
CA ALA A 5 -7.35 -3.96 -0.97
C ALA A 5 -7.76 -2.49 -0.84
N ILE A 6 -8.31 -2.08 0.31
CA ILE A 6 -8.64 -0.67 0.57
C ILE A 6 -7.36 0.15 0.68
N ILE A 7 -6.35 -0.39 1.37
CA ILE A 7 -5.03 0.25 1.50
C ILE A 7 -4.33 0.35 0.14
N ALA A 8 -4.37 -0.72 -0.66
CA ALA A 8 -3.80 -0.73 -2.00
C ALA A 8 -4.42 0.36 -2.89
N GLN A 9 -5.74 0.55 -2.82
CA GLN A 9 -6.42 1.63 -3.55
C GLN A 9 -6.02 3.02 -3.03
N HIS A 10 -5.99 3.22 -1.71
CA HIS A 10 -5.62 4.51 -1.11
C HIS A 10 -4.20 4.94 -1.49
N PHE A 11 -3.26 4.00 -1.48
CA PHE A 11 -1.86 4.27 -1.80
C PHE A 11 -1.49 3.98 -3.27
N GLU A 12 -2.46 3.72 -4.15
CA GLU A 12 -2.20 3.37 -5.55
C GLU A 12 -1.35 4.43 -6.24
N VAL A 13 -1.80 5.69 -6.21
CA VAL A 13 -1.09 6.82 -6.84
C VAL A 13 0.30 7.00 -6.24
N THR A 14 0.45 6.93 -4.91
CA THR A 14 1.74 7.10 -4.23
C THR A 14 2.72 5.98 -4.54
N ILE A 15 2.26 4.73 -4.59
CA ILE A 15 3.10 3.57 -4.90
C ILE A 15 3.54 3.61 -6.38
N ASN A 16 2.68 4.12 -7.26
CA ASN A 16 2.94 4.26 -8.69
C ASN A 16 3.92 5.39 -8.99
N ASP A 17 3.78 6.55 -8.34
CA ASP A 17 4.72 7.67 -8.45
C ASP A 17 6.08 7.34 -7.82
N HIS A 18 6.07 6.50 -6.78
CA HIS A 18 7.27 6.09 -6.06
C HIS A 18 7.40 4.54 -5.99
N PRO A 19 7.72 3.86 -7.09
CA PRO A 19 7.78 2.39 -7.13
C PRO A 19 8.82 1.77 -6.17
N LYS A 20 9.85 2.56 -5.81
CA LYS A 20 10.91 2.21 -4.85
C LYS A 20 10.57 2.55 -3.39
N MET A 21 9.37 3.05 -3.10
CA MET A 21 8.92 3.37 -1.74
C MET A 21 9.05 2.16 -0.80
N LYS A 22 9.62 2.36 0.39
CA LYS A 22 9.87 1.29 1.38
C LYS A 22 8.56 0.89 2.07
N LEU A 23 8.42 -0.39 2.42
CA LEU A 23 7.22 -0.90 3.12
C LEU A 23 6.99 -0.21 4.47
N ARG A 24 8.08 0.13 5.20
CA ARG A 24 7.98 0.89 6.47
C ARG A 24 7.40 2.29 6.28
N GLU A 25 7.58 2.89 5.12
CA GLU A 25 7.00 4.20 4.83
C GLU A 25 5.50 4.08 4.58
N ILE A 26 5.09 3.07 3.80
CA ILE A 26 3.67 2.73 3.59
C ILE A 26 2.99 2.45 4.94
N GLN A 27 3.65 1.68 5.82
CA GLN A 27 3.16 1.41 7.17
C GLN A 27 2.95 2.70 7.99
N ARG A 28 3.94 3.60 8.00
CA ARG A 28 3.83 4.88 8.72
C ARG A 28 2.71 5.75 8.17
N ARG A 29 2.58 5.82 6.84
CA ARG A 29 1.50 6.57 6.19
C ARG A 29 0.13 5.98 6.48
N CYS A 30 -0.02 4.65 6.46
CA CYS A 30 -1.27 4.01 6.88
C CYS A 30 -1.64 4.32 8.33
N ALA A 31 -0.65 4.30 9.23
CA ALA A 31 -0.87 4.66 10.63
C ALA A 31 -1.23 6.15 10.80
N SER A 32 -0.65 7.04 9.99
CA SER A 32 -0.87 8.49 10.07
C SER A 32 -2.11 8.99 9.34
N GLU A 33 -2.43 8.43 8.17
CA GLU A 33 -3.51 8.90 7.29
C GLU A 33 -4.81 8.13 7.53
N MET A 34 -4.72 6.83 7.79
CA MET A 34 -5.88 5.96 7.96
C MET A 34 -6.13 5.58 9.43
N HIS A 35 -5.21 5.91 10.34
CA HIS A 35 -5.24 5.49 11.74
C HIS A 35 -5.29 3.95 11.90
N VAL A 36 -4.70 3.22 10.95
CA VAL A 36 -4.65 1.76 10.95
C VAL A 36 -3.23 1.29 11.23
N ASN A 37 -3.06 0.51 12.30
CA ASN A 37 -1.81 -0.17 12.54
C ASN A 37 -1.73 -1.45 11.70
N MET A 38 -0.94 -1.40 10.63
CA MET A 38 -0.78 -2.53 9.72
C MET A 38 0.53 -3.28 9.98
N THR A 39 0.55 -4.57 9.66
CA THR A 39 1.78 -5.36 9.62
C THR A 39 2.54 -5.12 8.32
N ILE A 40 3.84 -5.40 8.33
CA ILE A 40 4.68 -5.31 7.11
C ILE A 40 4.20 -6.27 6.00
N ASP A 41 3.67 -7.44 6.36
CA ASP A 41 3.07 -8.38 5.40
C ASP A 41 1.90 -7.74 4.64
N CYS A 42 0.99 -7.06 5.37
CA CYS A 42 -0.09 -6.30 4.75
C CYS A 42 0.43 -5.21 3.79
N CYS A 43 1.52 -4.51 4.15
CA CYS A 43 2.13 -3.50 3.27
C CYS A 43 2.65 -4.15 1.98
N TYR A 44 3.30 -5.31 2.10
CA TYR A 44 3.84 -6.05 0.97
C TYR A 44 2.72 -6.47 0.01
N ARG A 45 1.65 -7.07 0.54
CA ARG A 45 0.48 -7.48 -0.26
C ARG A 45 -0.20 -6.29 -0.93
N ALA A 46 -0.39 -5.17 -0.22
CA ALA A 46 -0.98 -3.96 -0.81
C ALA A 46 -0.12 -3.44 -1.96
N LYS A 47 1.20 -3.37 -1.77
CA LYS A 47 2.13 -2.98 -2.83
C LYS A 47 2.14 -3.94 -4.01
N LYS A 48 1.99 -5.25 -3.77
CA LYS A 48 1.90 -6.28 -4.82
C LYS A 48 0.64 -6.09 -5.67
N ILE A 49 -0.52 -5.86 -5.04
CA ILE A 49 -1.80 -5.63 -5.73
C ILE A 49 -1.69 -4.44 -6.70
N VAL A 50 -1.14 -3.31 -6.23
CA VAL A 50 -0.96 -2.11 -7.06
C VAL A 50 -0.05 -2.41 -8.26
N LYS A 51 1.06 -3.13 -8.05
CA LYS A 51 1.98 -3.52 -9.12
C LYS A 51 1.36 -4.48 -10.14
N GLU A 52 0.62 -5.48 -9.68
CA GLU A 52 -0.04 -6.45 -10.57
C GLU A 52 -1.14 -5.78 -11.40
N LYS A 53 -1.87 -4.81 -10.83
CA LYS A 53 -2.85 -4.00 -11.56
C LYS A 53 -2.22 -3.17 -12.68
N MET A 54 -0.98 -2.68 -12.50
CA MET A 54 -0.23 -2.01 -13.57
C MET A 54 0.26 -2.95 -14.66
N ALA A 55 0.71 -4.15 -14.30
CA ALA A 55 1.29 -5.09 -15.27
C ALA A 55 0.24 -5.75 -16.17
N GLY A 56 -1.02 -5.78 -15.74
CA GLY A 56 -2.12 -6.39 -16.47
C GLY A 56 -2.88 -5.45 -17.41
N ASN A 57 -2.40 -4.23 -17.64
CA ASN A 57 -3.06 -3.22 -18.47
C ASN A 57 -2.23 -2.81 -19.68
#